data_AF-A0A2X3EI10-F1
#
_entry.id   AF-A0A2X3EI10-F1
#
_cell.length_a   1.000
_cell.length_b   1.000
_cell.length_c   1.000
_cell.angle_alpha   90.00
_cell.angle_beta   90.00
_cell.angle_gamma   90.00
#
_symmetry.space_group_name_H-M   'P 1'
#
loop_
_entity.id
_entity.type
_entity.pdbx_description
1 polymer ?
#
loop_
_entity_poly.entity_id
_entity_poly.type
_entity_poly.pdbx_seq_one_letter_code
_entity_poly.pdbx_strand_id
1 'polypeptide(L)' 'MTLDGSGFTGAGDVHLFGDMLNRFFALYADMNQFNQLTLIVQPEGKCIRWKENHSLRLPG' A
#
# COMPACT_ATOMS: atom_id res chain seq x y z
N MET A 1 0.66 3.13 -7.23
CA MET A 1 -0.68 3.65 -7.58
C MET A 1 -0.75 5.14 -7.27
N THR A 2 -1.45 5.89 -8.11
CA THR A 2 -1.61 7.34 -7.98
C THR A 2 -3.02 7.64 -7.48
N LEU A 3 -3.14 8.47 -6.44
CA LEU A 3 -4.42 8.93 -5.92
C LEU A 3 -4.50 10.44 -5.99
N ASP A 4 -5.71 10.93 -6.20
CA ASP A 4 -6.01 12.33 -6.07
C ASP A 4 -6.33 12.64 -4.60
N GLY A 5 -5.61 13.61 -4.02
CA GLY A 5 -5.73 13.99 -2.62
C GLY A 5 -7.05 14.71 -2.29
N SER A 6 -7.82 15.19 -3.28
CA SER A 6 -9.07 15.92 -3.03
C SER A 6 -10.17 15.04 -2.42
N GLY A 7 -10.08 13.71 -2.61
CA GLY A 7 -11.01 12.75 -2.04
C GLY A 7 -10.71 12.35 -0.60
N PHE A 8 -9.59 12.81 -0.02
CA PHE A 8 -9.15 12.43 1.32
C PHE A 8 -9.20 13.63 2.26
N THR A 9 -9.65 13.41 3.49
CA THR A 9 -9.81 14.49 4.49
C THR A 9 -8.45 14.99 5.02
N GLY A 10 -7.37 14.27 4.72
CA GLY A 10 -6.00 14.67 5.03
C GLY A 10 -5.01 13.51 4.93
N ALA A 11 -3.75 13.77 5.32
CA ALA A 11 -2.67 12.79 5.24
C ALA A 11 -2.96 11.51 6.06
N GLY A 12 -3.66 11.62 7.19
CA GLY A 12 -4.01 10.46 8.02
C GLY A 12 -4.93 9.47 7.32
N ASP A 13 -5.91 9.98 6.56
CA ASP A 13 -6.88 9.18 5.81
C ASP A 13 -6.20 8.38 4.67
N VAL A 14 -5.29 9.04 3.95
CA VAL A 14 -4.45 8.41 2.92
C VAL A 14 -3.57 7.30 3.50
N HIS A 15 -3.00 7.51 4.70
CA HIS A 15 -2.19 6.47 5.35
C HIS A 15 -3.04 5.27 5.73
N LEU A 16 -4.23 5.50 6.29
CA LEU A 16 -5.14 4.44 6.73
C LEU A 16 -5.64 3.61 5.54
N PHE A 17 -6.00 4.28 4.44
CA PHE A 17 -6.35 3.62 3.18
C PHE A 17 -5.17 2.80 2.62
N GLY A 18 -3.97 3.38 2.62
CA GLY A 18 -2.77 2.70 2.17
C GLY A 18 -2.38 1.50 3.04
N ASP A 19 -2.56 1.56 4.36
CA ASP A 19 -2.36 0.41 5.26
C ASP A 19 -3.37 -0.72 4.98
N MET A 20 -4.63 -0.38 4.75
CA MET A 20 -5.65 -1.35 4.38
C MET A 20 -5.32 -2.03 3.04
N LEU A 21 -4.92 -1.26 2.03
CA LEU A 21 -4.45 -1.79 0.75
C LEU A 21 -3.19 -2.63 0.89
N ASN A 22 -2.23 -2.18 1.69
CA ASN A 22 -0.98 -2.90 1.90
C ASN A 22 -1.27 -4.28 2.50
N ARG A 23 -2.15 -4.35 3.49
CA ARG A 23 -2.58 -5.61 4.10
C ARG A 23 -3.39 -6.47 3.14
N PHE A 24 -4.20 -5.87 2.27
CA PHE A 24 -4.92 -6.59 1.22
C PHE A 24 -3.95 -7.23 0.21
N PHE A 25 -2.99 -6.46 -0.32
CA PHE A 25 -1.97 -6.97 -1.24
C PHE A 25 -1.02 -7.98 -0.58
N ALA A 26 -0.77 -7.87 0.72
CA ALA A 26 -0.01 -8.86 1.48
C ALA A 26 -0.66 -10.24 1.45
N LEU A 27 -1.99 -10.33 1.31
CA LEU A 27 -2.67 -11.62 1.20
C LEU A 27 -2.40 -12.33 -0.12
N TYR A 28 -2.10 -11.58 -1.18
CA TYR A 28 -1.75 -12.05 -2.52
C TYR A 28 -0.25 -12.23 -2.74
N ALA A 29 0.59 -11.84 -1.78
CA ALA A 29 2.00 -12.18 -1.85
C ALA A 29 2.09 -13.72 -1.73
N ASP A 30 2.73 -14.37 -2.71
CA ASP A 30 3.01 -15.81 -2.72
C ASP A 30 4.43 -16.07 -2.19
N MET A 31 4.82 -17.31 -1.92
CA MET A 31 6.13 -17.64 -1.33
C MET A 31 7.31 -17.08 -2.14
N ASN A 32 7.16 -16.93 -3.46
CA ASN A 32 8.25 -16.53 -4.34
C ASN A 32 8.16 -15.06 -4.81
N GLN A 33 7.19 -14.29 -4.31
CA GLN A 33 6.97 -12.90 -4.74
C GLN A 33 6.65 -11.99 -3.55
N PHE A 34 7.31 -10.83 -3.49
CA PHE A 34 7.01 -9.78 -2.53
C PHE A 34 6.19 -8.67 -3.20
N ASN A 35 5.26 -8.08 -2.46
CA ASN A 35 4.46 -6.95 -2.93
C ASN A 35 4.89 -5.68 -2.18
N GLN A 36 5.29 -4.65 -2.91
CA GLN A 36 5.58 -3.32 -2.35
C GLN A 36 4.52 -2.33 -2.81
N LEU A 37 3.81 -1.73 -1.86
CA LEU A 37 2.83 -0.69 -2.15
C LEU A 37 3.50 0.68 -2.15
N THR A 38 3.30 1.43 -3.23
CA THR A 38 3.67 2.85 -3.32
C THR A 38 2.41 3.64 -3.70
N LEU A 39 2.00 4.57 -2.83
CA LEU A 39 1.00 5.57 -3.14
C LEU A 39 1.67 6.90 -3.50
N ILE A 40 1.15 7.55 -4.53
CA ILE A 40 1.56 8.88 -4.94
C ILE A 40 0.32 9.76 -4.86
N VAL A 41 0.32 10.73 -3.94
CA VAL A 41 -0.78 11.67 -3.73
C VAL A 41 -0.54 12.90 -4.59
N GLN A 42 -1.48 13.20 -5.48
CA GLN A 42 -1.47 14.40 -6.30
C GLN A 42 -2.47 15.43 -5.76
N PRO A 43 -2.25 16.74 -5.98
CA PRO A 43 -1.14 17.35 -6.75
C PRO A 43 0.16 17.55 -5.95
N GLU A 44 0.16 17.30 -4.64
CA GLU A 44 1.32 17.53 -3.76
C GLU A 44 2.56 16.67 -4.11
N GLY A 45 2.41 15.66 -4.96
CA GLY A 45 3.49 14.76 -5.38
C GLY A 45 4.00 13.87 -4.25
N LYS A 46 3.23 13.75 -3.16
CA LYS A 46 3.68 13.07 -1.94
C LYS A 46 3.69 11.57 -2.16
N CYS A 47 4.88 10.99 -2.11
CA CYS A 47 5.08 9.56 -2.26
C CYS A 47 5.14 8.88 -0.89
N ILE A 48 4.23 7.95 -0.64
CA ILE A 48 4.20 7.13 0.57
C ILE A 48 4.49 5.70 0.13
N ARG A 49 5.45 5.06 0.77
CA ARG A 49 5.88 3.69 0.46
C ARG A 49 5.74 2.82 1.69
N TRP A 50 5.02 1.72 1.56
CA TRP A 50 4.89 0.72 2.62
C TRP A 50 6.03 -0.29 2.52
N LYS A 51 6.26 -1.00 3.63
CA LYS A 51 7.23 -2.08 3.69
C LYS A 51 6.81 -3.22 2.76
N GLU A 52 7.81 -3.95 2.27
CA GLU A 52 7.60 -5.12 1.44
C GLU A 52 6.79 -6.18 2.21
N ASN A 53 5.73 -6.67 1.59
CA ASN A 53 4.93 -7.74 2.14
C ASN A 53 5.58 -9.06 1.75
N HIS A 54 6.22 -9.70 2.73
CA HIS A 54 6.75 -11.05 2.60
C HIS A 54 5.75 -12.04 3.20
N SER A 55 5.24 -12.91 2.34
CA SER A 55 4.43 -14.06 2.67
C SER A 55 5.33 -15.21 3.13
N LEU A 56 5.55 -15.32 4.44
CA LEU A 56 6.10 -16.53 5.08
C LEU A 56 5.03 -17.65 5.16
N ARG A 57 4.14 -17.75 4.17
CA ARG A 57 3.18 -18.84 4.14
C ARG A 57 3.96 -20.11 3.83
N LEU A 58 4.07 -21.02 4.80
CA LEU A 58 4.48 -22.39 4.53
C LEU A 58 3.47 -22.99 3.54
N PRO A 59 3.92 -23.75 2.52
CA PRO A 59 2.99 -24.49 1.68
C PRO A 59 2.27 -25.50 2.57
N GLY A 60 0.95 -25.37 2.66
CA GLY A 60 0.06 -26.36 3.28
C GLY A 60 -0.22 -27.49 2.33
#